data_AF-A0A2V5ZS63-F1
#
_entry.id   AF-A0A2V5ZS63-F1
#
_cell.length_a   1.000
_cell.length_b   1.000
_cell.length_c   1.000
_cell.angle_alpha   90.00
_cell.angle_beta   90.00
_cell.angle_gamma   90.00
#
_symmetry.space_group_name_H-M   'P 1'
#
loop_
_entity.id
_entity.type
_entity.pdbx_description
1 polymer ?
#
loop_
_entity_poly.entity_id
_entity_poly.type
_entity_poly.pdbx_seq_one_letter_code
_entity_poly.pdbx_strand_id
1 'polypeptide(L)'
;MNLETLSAIAQIVAAIGVIASLFYLAVQIRQNTRSMRAVVVDALTRGIADILSSQTPEIMRSFMRVMENPDTASEDDRLRAMPQFFALFKLFENAWFQQR
;
A
#
# COMPACT_ATOMS: atom_id res chain seq x y z
N MET A 1 -29.70 -49.98 -0.22
CA MET A 1 -28.87 -48.90 -0.78
C MET A 1 -27.49 -49.49 -1.02
N ASN A 2 -27.01 -49.50 -2.26
CA ASN A 2 -25.68 -50.03 -2.59
C ASN A 2 -24.59 -49.00 -2.25
N LEU A 3 -23.39 -49.48 -1.93
CA LEU A 3 -22.22 -48.66 -1.64
C LEU A 3 -21.93 -47.67 -2.79
N GLU A 4 -22.20 -48.09 -4.02
CA GLU A 4 -22.10 -47.31 -5.24
C GLU A 4 -23.02 -46.09 -5.24
N THR A 5 -24.29 -46.26 -4.83
CA THR A 5 -25.25 -45.15 -4.75
C THR A 5 -24.84 -44.14 -3.69
N LEU A 6 -24.29 -44.61 -2.56
CA LEU A 6 -23.78 -43.74 -1.51
C LEU A 6 -22.54 -42.96 -1.96
N SER A 7 -21.63 -43.61 -2.69
CA SER A 7 -20.45 -42.98 -3.30
C SER A 7 -20.84 -41.90 -4.31
N ALA A 8 -21.81 -42.18 -5.18
CA ALA A 8 -22.32 -41.21 -6.15
C ALA A 8 -22.92 -39.96 -5.47
N ILE A 9 -23.69 -40.14 -4.40
CA ILE A 9 -24.24 -39.03 -3.61
C ILE A 9 -23.11 -38.20 -2.97
N ALA A 10 -22.11 -38.86 -2.39
CA ALA A 10 -20.95 -38.18 -1.78
C ALA A 10 -20.16 -37.36 -2.82
N GLN A 11 -19.99 -37.87 -4.03
CA GLN A 11 -19.32 -37.16 -5.12
C GLN A 11 -20.12 -35.93 -5.57
N ILE A 12 -21.45 -36.03 -5.67
CA ILE A 12 -22.32 -34.89 -6.02
C ILE A 12 -22.21 -33.80 -4.94
N VAL A 13 -22.29 -34.18 -3.66
CA VAL A 13 -22.16 -33.23 -2.54
C VAL A 13 -20.78 -32.58 -2.54
N ALA A 14 -19.72 -33.35 -2.78
CA ALA A 14 -18.36 -32.81 -2.89
C ALA A 14 -18.23 -31.83 -4.06
N ALA A 15 -18.78 -32.16 -5.24
CA ALA A 15 -18.76 -31.28 -6.40
C ALA A 15 -19.52 -29.97 -6.13
N ILE A 16 -20.69 -30.03 -5.49
CA ILE A 16 -21.44 -28.86 -5.05
C ILE A 16 -20.62 -28.03 -4.05
N GLY A 17 -19.96 -28.68 -3.09
CA GLY A 17 -19.09 -28.02 -2.12
C GLY A 17 -17.93 -27.27 -2.77
N VAL A 18 -17.30 -27.86 -3.78
CA VAL A 18 -16.22 -27.21 -4.56
C VAL A 18 -16.76 -26.00 -5.30
N ILE A 19 -17.89 -26.12 -5.99
CA ILE A 19 -18.52 -25.01 -6.71
C ILE A 19 -18.86 -23.85 -5.75
N ALA A 20 -19.48 -24.16 -4.60
CA ALA A 20 -19.80 -23.16 -3.59
C ALA A 20 -18.53 -22.47 -3.03
N SER A 21 -17.46 -23.23 -2.82
CA SER A 21 -16.17 -22.70 -2.35
C SER A 21 -15.55 -21.73 -3.38
N LEU A 22 -15.65 -22.02 -4.68
CA LEU A 22 -15.18 -21.12 -5.74
C LEU A 22 -15.99 -19.83 -5.80
N PHE A 23 -17.32 -19.90 -5.63
CA PHE A 23 -18.17 -18.70 -5.55
C PHE A 23 -17.82 -17.84 -4.33
N TYR A 24 -17.65 -18.46 -3.17
CA TYR A 24 -17.22 -17.77 -1.96
C TYR A 24 -15.87 -17.08 -2.18
N LEU A 25 -14.88 -17.79 -2.73
CA LEU A 25 -13.57 -17.24 -3.03
C LEU A 25 -13.65 -16.06 -4.02
N ALA A 26 -14.45 -16.17 -5.08
CA ALA A 26 -14.65 -15.08 -6.05
C ALA A 26 -15.23 -13.83 -5.40
N VAL A 27 -16.23 -13.99 -4.53
CA VAL A 27 -16.81 -12.89 -3.76
C VAL A 27 -15.79 -12.31 -2.78
N GLN A 28 -15.05 -13.17 -2.08
CA GLN A 28 -14.02 -12.78 -1.12
C GLN A 28 -12.91 -11.96 -1.79
N ILE A 29 -12.43 -12.38 -2.96
CA ILE A 29 -11.42 -11.64 -3.73
C ILE A 29 -11.97 -10.26 -4.12
N ARG A 30 -13.20 -10.19 -4.65
CA ARG A 30 -13.82 -8.93 -5.08
C ARG A 30 -14.03 -7.96 -3.92
N GLN A 31 -14.38 -8.46 -2.74
CA GLN A 31 -14.49 -7.66 -1.52
C GLN A 31 -13.12 -7.20 -1.03
N ASN A 32 -12.11 -8.06 -1.05
CA ASN A 32 -10.74 -7.72 -0.66
C ASN A 32 -10.13 -6.63 -1.55
N THR A 33 -10.43 -6.60 -2.85
CA THR A 33 -9.92 -5.55 -3.75
C THR A 33 -10.39 -4.15 -3.31
N ARG A 34 -11.60 -4.01 -2.76
CA ARG A 34 -12.09 -2.74 -2.23
C ARG A 34 -11.37 -2.34 -0.94
N SER A 35 -11.18 -3.27 -0.02
CA SER A 35 -10.45 -3.03 1.22
C SER A 35 -8.98 -2.68 0.97
N MET A 36 -8.35 -3.30 -0.03
CA MET A 36 -6.95 -3.06 -0.38
C MET A 36 -6.71 -1.63 -0.88
N ARG A 37 -7.67 -1.05 -1.62
CA ARG A 37 -7.59 0.37 -2.04
C ARG A 37 -7.66 1.33 -0.85
N ALA A 38 -8.50 1.04 0.14
CA ALA A 38 -8.58 1.86 1.35
C ALA A 38 -7.29 1.81 2.16
N VAL A 39 -6.69 0.62 2.31
CA VAL A 39 -5.40 0.42 2.98
C VAL A 39 -4.26 1.19 2.29
N VAL A 40 -4.26 1.24 0.95
CA VAL A 40 -3.31 2.01 0.15
C VAL A 40 -3.41 3.51 0.43
N VAL A 41 -4.62 4.08 0.40
CA VAL A 41 -4.83 5.51 0.68
C VAL A 41 -4.42 5.85 2.11
N ASP A 42 -4.74 4.99 3.06
CA ASP A 42 -4.42 5.16 4.47
C ASP A 42 -2.90 5.07 4.72
N ALA A 43 -2.19 4.17 4.02
CA ALA A 43 -0.73 4.09 4.06
C ALA A 43 -0.04 5.36 3.53
N LEU A 44 -0.49 5.89 2.39
CA LEU A 44 0.03 7.15 1.83
C LEU A 44 -0.26 8.34 2.77
N THR A 45 -1.47 8.39 3.34
CA THR A 45 -1.87 9.45 4.27
C THR A 45 -0.99 9.44 5.52
N ARG A 46 -0.71 8.26 6.09
CA ARG A 46 0.23 8.11 7.21
C ARG A 46 1.64 8.54 6.84
N GLY A 47 2.15 8.13 5.68
CA GLY A 47 3.47 8.55 5.21
C GLY A 47 3.60 10.08 5.10
N ILE A 48 2.57 10.75 4.60
CA ILE A 48 2.53 12.23 4.53
C ILE A 48 2.46 12.84 5.94
N ALA A 49 1.62 12.30 6.82
CA ALA A 49 1.49 12.79 8.20
C ALA A 49 2.80 12.66 8.99
N ASP A 50 3.55 11.56 8.80
CA ASP A 50 4.86 11.34 9.44
C ASP A 50 5.91 12.33 8.92
N ILE A 51 5.92 12.60 7.61
CA ILE A 51 6.79 13.64 7.04
C ILE A 51 6.44 14.99 7.66
N LEU A 52 5.16 15.38 7.72
CA LEU A 52 4.76 16.68 8.24
C LEU A 52 5.00 16.83 9.75
N SER A 53 4.76 15.78 10.54
CA SER A 53 4.93 15.81 11.99
C SER A 53 6.39 15.86 12.43
N SER A 54 7.32 15.38 11.59
CA SER A 54 8.76 15.45 11.83
C SER A 54 9.41 16.76 11.38
N GLN A 55 8.65 17.69 10.77
CA GLN A 55 9.22 18.96 10.30
C GLN A 55 9.46 19.94 11.46
N THR A 56 10.66 20.51 11.49
CA THR A 56 10.97 21.68 12.32
C THR A 56 11.19 22.91 11.44
N PRO A 57 11.05 24.14 11.99
CA PRO A 57 11.31 25.37 11.23
C PRO A 57 12.73 25.45 10.66
N GLU A 58 13.70 24.77 11.26
CA GLU A 58 15.09 24.72 10.79
C GLU A 58 15.24 23.79 9.60
N ILE A 59 14.60 22.62 9.64
CA ILE A 59 14.61 21.68 8.52
C ILE A 59 13.87 22.29 7.33
N MET A 60 12.71 22.92 7.56
CA MET A 60 11.95 23.59 6.51
C MET A 60 12.77 24.72 5.84
N ARG A 61 13.49 25.52 6.63
CA ARG A 61 14.37 26.57 6.12
C ARG A 61 15.54 26.01 5.32
N SER A 62 16.17 24.95 5.81
CA SER A 62 17.27 24.26 5.11
C SER A 62 16.78 23.68 3.78
N PHE A 63 15.62 23.03 3.79
CA PHE A 63 14.97 22.46 2.61
C PHE A 63 14.62 23.52 1.57
N MET A 64 13.98 24.63 1.96
CA MET A 64 13.69 25.74 1.05
C MET A 64 14.96 26.34 0.44
N ARG A 65 16.01 26.55 1.24
CA ARG A 65 17.28 27.10 0.75
C ARG A 65 17.97 26.18 -0.26
N VAL A 66 17.96 24.87 -0.01
CA VAL A 66 18.50 23.87 -0.94
C VAL A 66 17.68 23.79 -2.22
N MET A 67 16.36 23.93 -2.15
CA MET A 67 15.48 23.97 -3.33
C MET A 67 15.68 25.24 -4.18
N GLU A 68 15.91 26.38 -3.54
CA GLU A 68 16.04 27.67 -4.22
C GLU A 68 17.42 27.85 -4.86
N ASN A 69 18.49 27.54 -4.13
CA ASN A 69 19.86 27.66 -4.61
C ASN A 69 20.74 26.51 -4.06
N PRO A 70 20.76 25.35 -4.75
CA PRO A 70 21.50 24.17 -4.30
C PRO A 70 23.00 24.46 -4.14
N ASP A 71 23.58 25.18 -5.08
CA ASP A 71 25.02 25.45 -5.17
C ASP A 71 25.53 26.38 -4.07
N THR A 72 24.67 27.23 -3.52
CA THR A 72 25.01 28.17 -2.44
C THR A 72 24.58 27.69 -1.06
N ALA A 73 23.84 26.58 -0.97
CA ALA A 73 23.43 26.00 0.29
C ALA A 73 24.63 25.43 1.05
N SER A 74 24.69 25.68 2.36
CA SER A 74 25.71 25.11 3.23
C SER A 74 25.63 23.58 3.23
N GLU A 75 26.75 22.91 3.52
CA GLU A 75 26.80 21.45 3.68
C GLU A 75 25.80 20.98 4.75
N ASP A 76 25.66 21.72 5.84
CA ASP A 76 24.67 21.46 6.90
C ASP A 76 23.21 21.57 6.39
N ASP A 77 22.93 22.56 5.52
CA ASP A 77 21.60 22.74 4.95
C ASP A 77 21.25 21.57 4.02
N ARG A 78 22.24 21.10 3.24
CA ARG A 78 22.10 19.93 2.36
C ARG A 78 21.89 18.64 3.15
N LEU A 79 22.66 18.42 4.21
CA LEU A 79 22.52 17.26 5.10
C LEU A 79 21.14 17.21 5.77
N ARG A 80 20.61 18.37 6.18
CA ARG A 80 19.27 18.47 6.78
C ARG A 80 18.13 18.31 5.78
N ALA A 81 18.33 18.71 4.53
CA ALA A 81 17.31 18.59 3.47
C ALA A 81 17.29 17.20 2.80
N MET A 82 18.41 16.47 2.81
CA MET A 82 18.54 15.18 2.11
C MET A 82 17.50 14.13 2.54
N PRO A 83 17.22 13.92 3.85
CA PRO A 83 16.19 12.98 4.29
C PRO A 83 14.79 13.33 3.76
N GLN A 84 14.46 14.63 3.65
CA GLN A 84 13.18 15.11 3.11
C GLN A 84 13.03 14.73 1.65
N PHE A 85 14.06 14.97 0.82
CA PHE A 85 14.04 14.57 -0.59
C PHE A 85 13.88 13.06 -0.75
N PHE A 86 14.61 12.28 0.05
CA PHE A 86 14.49 10.83 0.03
C PHE A 86 13.09 10.36 0.45
N ALA A 87 12.50 10.94 1.51
CA ALA A 87 11.16 10.61 1.97
C ALA A 87 10.09 10.94 0.92
N LEU A 88 10.17 12.12 0.29
CA LEU A 88 9.30 12.52 -0.82
C LEU A 88 9.43 11.56 -2.01
N PHE A 89 10.66 11.22 -2.40
CA PHE A 89 10.89 10.26 -3.48
C PHE A 89 10.27 8.89 -3.18
N LYS A 90 10.50 8.34 -1.98
CA LYS A 90 9.91 7.06 -1.56
C LYS A 90 8.39 7.10 -1.49
N LEU A 91 7.81 8.24 -1.10
CA LEU A 91 6.36 8.43 -1.11
C LEU A 91 5.79 8.38 -2.53
N PHE A 92 6.43 9.06 -3.49
CA PHE A 92 6.02 9.03 -4.90
C PHE A 92 6.21 7.64 -5.52
N GLU A 93 7.32 6.97 -5.23
CA GLU A 93 7.59 5.61 -5.68
C GLU A 93 6.51 4.64 -5.14
N ASN A 94 6.13 4.78 -3.87
CA ASN A 94 5.07 3.97 -3.24
C ASN A 94 3.71 4.22 -3.92
N ALA A 95 3.36 5.49 -4.18
CA ALA A 95 2.14 5.84 -4.90
C ALA A 95 2.12 5.28 -6.33
N TRP A 96 3.26 5.31 -7.04
CA TRP A 96 3.40 4.75 -8.38
C TRP A 96 3.20 3.23 -8.41
N PHE A 97 3.85 2.49 -7.50
CA PHE A 97 3.70 1.04 -7.40
C PHE A 97 2.31 0.61 -6.95
N GLN A 98 1.58 1.44 -6.20
CA GLN A 98 0.22 1.14 -5.77
C GLN A 98 -0.83 1.37 -6.86
N GLN A 99 -0.52 2.15 -7.90
CA GLN A 99 -1.42 2.36 -9.06
C GLN A 99 -1.30 1.27 -10.14
N ARG A 100 -0.24 0.44 -10.10
CA ARG A 100 0.07 -0.58 -11.12
C ARG A 100 -0.19 -1.99 -10.62
#